data_AF-A0A2E1MY30-F1
#
_entry.id   AF-A0A2E1MY30-F1
#
_cell.length_a   1.000
_cell.length_b   1.000
_cell.length_c   1.000
_cell.angle_alpha   90.00
_cell.angle_beta   90.00
_cell.angle_gamma   90.00
#
_symmetry.space_group_name_H-M   'P 1'
#
loop_
_entity.id
_entity.type
_entity.pdbx_description
1 polymer ?
#
loop_
_entity_poly.entity_id
_entity_poly.type
_entity_poly.pdbx_seq_one_letter_code
_entity_poly.pdbx_strand_id
1 'polypeptide(L)' 'MKYLALVVFLCSTVFSVNYQIGQTISVSDQNITADVCNGENPHNGSNQFKLADLNGDLNGGKYYVIHIDLAAAW' A
#
# COMPACT_ATOMS: atom_id res chain seq x y z
N MET A 1 21.56 -22.01 18.91
CA MET A 1 21.95 -20.62 19.27
C MET A 1 22.92 -20.01 18.25
N LYS A 2 24.08 -20.62 17.98
CA LYS A 2 25.15 -20.05 17.10
C LYS A 2 24.69 -19.58 15.71
N TYR A 3 23.88 -20.38 15.01
CA TYR A 3 23.39 -20.03 13.66
C TYR A 3 22.09 -19.22 13.66
N LEU A 4 21.40 -19.13 14.80
CA LEU A 4 20.11 -18.44 14.88
C LEU A 4 20.30 -16.93 14.69
N ALA A 5 21.33 -16.35 15.30
CA ALA A 5 21.65 -14.93 15.13
C ALA A 5 22.02 -14.59 13.68
N LEU A 6 22.73 -15.48 12.99
CA LEU A 6 23.09 -15.32 11.57
C LEU A 6 21.84 -15.35 10.67
N VAL A 7 20.92 -16.30 10.92
CA VAL A 7 19.66 -16.41 10.17
C VAL A 7 18.77 -15.19 10.40
N VAL A 8 18.69 -14.68 11.63
CA VAL A 8 17.92 -13.46 11.94
C VAL A 8 18.51 -12.23 11.24
N PHE A 9 19.84 -12.09 11.24
CA PHE A 9 20.51 -10.98 10.55
C PHE A 9 20.28 -11.00 9.04
N LEU A 10 20.43 -12.16 8.40
CA LEU A 10 20.16 -12.34 6.96
C LEU A 10 18.68 -12.15 6.60
N CYS A 11 17.76 -12.44 7.52
CA CYS A 11 16.33 -12.21 7.32
C CYS A 11 15.94 -10.73 7.45
N SER A 12 16.72 -9.93 8.18
CA SER A 12 16.41 -8.50 8.37
C SER A 12 16.63 -7.65 7.12
N THR A 13 17.53 -8.06 6.21
CA THR A 13 17.84 -7.32 4.97
C THR A 13 16.83 -7.58 3.84
N VAL A 14 16.03 -8.65 3.92
CA VAL A 14 15.02 -8.95 2.89
C VAL A 14 13.78 -8.04 2.98
N PHE A 15 13.61 -7.31 4.09
CA PHE A 15 12.44 -6.45 4.34
C PHE A 15 12.67 -4.96 4.03
N SER A 16 13.79 -4.56 3.43
CA SER A 16 13.94 -3.18 2.94
C SER A 16 13.14 -3.00 1.64
N VAL A 17 11.81 -2.92 1.75
CA VAL A 17 10.93 -2.70 0.61
C VAL A 17 11.04 -1.23 0.20
N ASN A 18 11.87 -0.96 -0.80
CA ASN A 18 11.88 0.30 -1.52
C ASN A 18 11.28 0.05 -2.90
N TYR A 19 10.13 0.64 -3.16
CA TYR A 19 9.56 0.63 -4.51
C TYR A 19 10.49 1.37 -5.48
N GLN A 20 10.72 0.78 -6.65
CA GLN A 20 11.49 1.38 -7.74
C GLN A 20 10.57 1.85 -8.87
N ILE A 21 11.08 2.73 -9.71
CA ILE A 21 10.36 3.21 -10.91
C ILE A 21 9.96 2.00 -11.76
N GLY A 22 8.68 1.95 -12.14
CA GLY A 22 8.09 0.88 -12.94
C GLY A 22 7.55 -0.31 -12.14
N GLN A 23 7.72 -0.33 -10.82
CA GLN A 23 7.07 -1.33 -9.97
C GLN A 23 5.61 -0.96 -9.66
N THR A 24 4.82 -1.97 -9.32
CA THR A 24 3.41 -1.83 -8.89
C THR A 24 3.31 -2.01 -7.38
N ILE A 25 2.41 -1.24 -6.73
CA ILE A 25 2.11 -1.37 -5.30
C ILE A 25 1.55 -2.77 -5.03
N SER A 26 2.11 -3.46 -4.03
CA SER A 26 1.67 -4.80 -3.63
C SER A 26 0.23 -4.82 -3.12
N VAL A 27 -0.45 -5.96 -3.21
CA VAL A 27 -1.82 -6.10 -2.68
C VAL A 27 -1.88 -5.87 -1.17
N SER A 28 -0.82 -6.25 -0.43
CA SER A 28 -0.74 -5.97 1.00
C SER A 28 -0.72 -4.47 1.29
N ASP A 29 0.09 -3.71 0.54
CA ASP A 29 0.21 -2.27 0.75
C ASP A 29 -1.01 -1.52 0.24
N GLN A 30 -1.65 -2.02 -0.82
CA GLN A 30 -2.94 -1.49 -1.28
C GLN A 30 -4.05 -1.62 -0.22
N ASN A 31 -3.94 -2.59 0.68
CA ASN A 31 -4.93 -2.87 1.73
C ASN A 31 -4.69 -2.10 3.03
N ILE A 32 -3.66 -1.25 3.10
CA ILE A 32 -3.45 -0.34 4.23
C ILE A 32 -4.63 0.63 4.31
N THR A 33 -5.30 0.66 5.47
CA THR A 33 -6.40 1.58 5.73
C THR A 33 -5.89 2.94 6.16
N ALA A 34 -6.39 3.99 5.53
CA ALA A 34 -6.24 5.39 5.94
C ALA A 34 -7.63 6.01 6.20
N ASP A 35 -7.69 7.04 7.02
CA ASP A 35 -8.92 7.80 7.24
C ASP A 35 -9.09 8.88 6.16
N VAL A 36 -10.33 9.07 5.71
CA VAL A 36 -10.71 10.13 4.77
C VAL A 36 -10.85 11.45 5.54
N CYS A 37 -9.93 12.38 5.32
CA CYS A 37 -9.94 13.68 6.00
C CYS A 37 -10.94 14.69 5.41
N ASN A 38 -11.32 14.54 4.14
CA ASN A 38 -12.28 15.42 3.46
C ASN A 38 -13.11 14.62 2.45
N GLY A 39 -14.43 14.77 2.50
CA GLY A 39 -15.37 14.00 1.67
C GLY A 39 -15.62 12.59 2.19
N GLU A 40 -15.83 11.65 1.28
CA GLU A 40 -16.14 10.25 1.56
C GLU A 40 -15.39 9.32 0.57
N ASN A 41 -15.23 8.05 0.93
CA ASN A 41 -14.61 7.06 0.06
C ASN A 41 -15.43 6.89 -1.24
N PRO A 42 -14.83 7.07 -2.44
CA PRO A 42 -15.55 7.03 -3.71
C PRO A 42 -16.07 5.63 -4.11
N HIS A 43 -15.62 4.57 -3.44
CA HIS A 43 -16.04 3.21 -3.69
C HIS A 43 -17.23 2.78 -2.84
N ASN A 44 -17.19 3.10 -1.54
CA ASN A 44 -18.12 2.57 -0.53
C ASN A 44 -18.79 3.63 0.36
N GLY A 45 -18.47 4.91 0.20
CA GLY A 45 -19.04 6.02 0.98
C GLY A 45 -18.63 6.07 2.45
N SER A 46 -17.68 5.23 2.88
CA SER A 46 -17.20 5.22 4.27
C SER A 46 -16.14 6.30 4.51
N ASN A 47 -15.78 6.49 5.78
CA ASN A 47 -14.66 7.34 6.20
C ASN A 47 -13.31 6.61 6.16
N GLN A 48 -13.27 5.34 5.78
CA GLN A 48 -12.04 4.56 5.63
C GLN A 48 -11.71 4.42 4.16
N PHE A 49 -10.42 4.48 3.83
CA PHE A 49 -9.92 4.41 2.46
C PHE A 49 -8.75 3.45 2.35
N LYS A 50 -8.74 2.66 1.28
CA LYS A 50 -7.63 1.81 0.85
C LYS A 50 -7.37 2.04 -0.63
N LEU A 51 -6.12 1.92 -1.08
CA LEU A 51 -5.84 1.94 -2.53
C LEU A 51 -6.52 0.77 -3.25
N ALA A 52 -6.74 -0.35 -2.56
CA ALA A 52 -7.50 -1.49 -3.07
C ALA A 52 -8.95 -1.12 -3.46
N ASP A 53 -9.55 -0.10 -2.82
CA ASP A 53 -10.90 0.38 -3.16
C ASP A 53 -10.95 1.01 -4.56
N LEU A 54 -9.81 1.43 -5.09
CA LEU A 54 -9.67 2.03 -6.43
C LEU A 54 -9.17 1.02 -7.47
N ASN A 55 -8.81 -0.19 -7.04
CA ASN A 55 -8.33 -1.25 -7.92
C ASN A 55 -9.51 -2.10 -8.42
N GLY A 56 -9.81 -1.99 -9.72
CA GLY A 56 -10.91 -2.71 -10.38
C GLY A 56 -10.88 -4.23 -10.17
N ASP A 57 -9.71 -4.83 -10.08
CA ASP A 57 -9.57 -6.28 -9.92
C ASP A 57 -9.89 -6.75 -8.49
N LEU A 58 -9.83 -5.84 -7.52
CA LEU A 58 -10.07 -6.13 -6.10
C LEU A 58 -11.43 -5.61 -5.59
N ASN A 59 -12.04 -4.65 -6.30
CA ASN A 59 -13.23 -3.93 -5.86
C ASN A 59 -14.53 -4.32 -6.62
N GLY A 60 -14.51 -5.45 -7.34
CA GLY A 60 -15.66 -5.95 -8.10
C GLY A 60 -15.84 -5.33 -9.48
N GLY A 61 -14.76 -4.89 -10.12
CA GLY A 61 -14.74 -4.44 -11.52
C GLY A 61 -15.00 -2.95 -11.73
N LYS A 62 -14.88 -2.11 -10.69
CA LYS A 62 -15.07 -0.65 -10.80
C LYS A 62 -13.72 0.04 -10.97
N TYR A 63 -13.44 0.53 -12.18
CA TYR A 63 -12.18 1.20 -12.48
C TYR A 63 -12.28 2.72 -12.24
N TYR A 64 -11.25 3.28 -11.62
CA TYR A 64 -11.15 4.70 -11.29
C TYR A 64 -9.93 5.32 -11.98
N VAL A 65 -10.06 6.57 -12.41
CA VAL A 65 -8.92 7.41 -12.80
C VAL A 65 -8.61 8.33 -11.62
N ILE A 66 -7.39 8.20 -11.08
CA ILE A 66 -6.99 8.91 -9.86
C ILE A 66 -5.70 9.69 -10.08
N HIS A 67 -5.51 10.73 -9.27
CA HIS A 67 -4.27 11.48 -9.16
C HIS A 67 -3.77 11.33 -7.72
N ILE A 68 -2.50 10.93 -7.56
CA ILE A 68 -1.84 10.85 -6.26
C ILE A 68 -0.72 11.89 -6.26
N ASP A 69 -0.86 12.87 -5.38
CA ASP A 69 0.20 13.84 -5.10
C ASP A 69 0.95 13.43 -3.83
N LEU A 70 2.27 13.47 -3.88
CA LEU A 70 3.14 13.03 -2.78
C LEU A 70 4.13 14.15 -2.45
N ALA A 71 3.80 14.94 -1.43
CA ALA A 71 4.68 15.96 -0.91
C ALA A 71 5.66 15.33 0.10
N ALA A 72 6.88 15.04 -0.34
CA ALA A 72 7.96 14.61 0.55
C ALA A 72 8.70 15.84 1.12
N ALA A 73 8.76 15.94 2.45
CA ALA A 73 9.73 16.80 3.11
C ALA A 73 11.04 16.02 3.24
N TRP A 74 12.13 16.60 2.76
CA TRP A 74 13.48 16.05 2.85
C TRP A 74 14.13 16.34 4.20
#